data_AF-A0A929NW21-F1
#
_entry.id   AF-A0A929NW21-F1
#
_cell.length_a   1.000
_cell.length_b   1.000
_cell.length_c   1.000
_cell.angle_alpha   90.00
_cell.angle_beta   90.00
_cell.angle_gamma   90.00
#
_symmetry.space_group_name_H-M   'P 1'
#
loop_
_entity.id
_entity.type
_entity.pdbx_description
1 polymer ?
#
loop_
_entity_poly.entity_id
_entity_poly.type
_entity_poly.pdbx_seq_one_letter_code
_entity_poly.pdbx_strand_id
1 'polypeptide(L)'
;MAIAQLTQHQKRHALPKFRVPKFRALLLTVFLSFCISTQAIADEITLNLKDADIRALISTVSKFTGKNFIIDPRVKAKVTVISANTLTPEAVYEVFLSVLQVHGYAAVPTGSVIKIVPEVNAKQGPLPTSSTKGKYADDELITKIIRLDHVPASQLVPILRPLVPQQGHLAAYNPTNTLIITDHAGNIKRLMKIIAGVDRPDSDELEIIPLKHASASELVRILNSLNAGGSVKDASKKIKLAADDRTNSILVTGDRASRLRIRATITYLDTPLEDGSGNTHVIYLKYAKAENLVKILTGLKDQGAKTAVTKSKVAPARATTGSVISRNAIIQADEETNALIITADPNTIKNLKAVIRQLDIRRAQVLVEA
;
A
#
# COMPACT_ATOMS: atom_id res chain seq x y z
N MET A 1 -38.87 -67.83 53.61
CA MET A 1 -38.74 -67.49 52.18
C MET A 1 -37.32 -67.76 51.73
N ALA A 2 -37.16 -68.19 50.48
CA ALA A 2 -35.99 -68.89 49.94
C ALA A 2 -34.72 -68.03 49.67
N ILE A 3 -33.62 -68.74 49.34
CA ILE A 3 -32.40 -68.30 48.60
C ILE A 3 -31.37 -67.49 49.43
N ALA A 4 -30.06 -67.77 49.45
CA ALA A 4 -29.22 -68.93 49.03
C ALA A 4 -27.81 -68.81 49.71
N GLN A 5 -27.11 -69.89 50.12
CA GLN A 5 -25.95 -70.55 49.44
C GLN A 5 -24.74 -69.64 49.09
N LEU A 6 -23.45 -70.04 48.98
CA LEU A 6 -22.56 -71.20 49.30
C LEU A 6 -21.10 -70.62 49.19
N THR A 7 -19.97 -71.13 49.73
CA THR A 7 -19.66 -72.22 50.67
C THR A 7 -18.28 -72.01 51.36
N GLN A 8 -17.81 -73.04 52.07
CA GLN A 8 -16.55 -73.20 52.80
C GLN A 8 -15.22 -72.99 52.01
N HIS A 9 -14.31 -72.24 52.65
CA HIS A 9 -13.08 -72.75 53.29
C HIS A 9 -12.36 -74.03 52.75
N GLN A 10 -11.07 -73.84 52.44
CA GLN A 10 -9.91 -74.72 52.69
C GLN A 10 -9.41 -75.82 51.70
N LYS A 11 -8.12 -75.65 51.33
CA LYS A 11 -7.03 -76.67 51.28
C LYS A 11 -6.98 -77.71 50.12
N ARG A 12 -5.93 -77.64 49.29
CA ARG A 12 -4.69 -78.50 49.29
C ARG A 12 -3.79 -78.28 48.04
N HIS A 13 -2.47 -78.50 48.23
CA HIS A 13 -1.40 -79.03 47.34
C HIS A 13 -1.64 -79.20 45.80
N ALA A 14 -0.67 -79.04 44.87
CA ALA A 14 0.79 -78.78 44.96
C ALA A 14 1.48 -78.45 43.60
N LEU A 15 2.64 -77.75 43.65
CA LEU A 15 3.81 -77.77 42.71
C LEU A 15 3.64 -77.31 41.23
N PRO A 16 4.72 -77.01 40.45
CA PRO A 16 6.15 -76.86 40.78
C PRO A 16 6.77 -75.47 40.38
N LYS A 17 8.10 -75.35 40.52
CA LYS A 17 8.94 -74.16 40.28
C LYS A 17 9.08 -73.80 38.78
N PHE A 18 9.09 -72.50 38.46
CA PHE A 18 9.83 -71.97 37.30
C PHE A 18 10.65 -70.73 37.69
N ARG A 19 11.85 -70.62 37.12
CA ARG A 19 12.95 -69.74 37.59
C ARG A 19 13.17 -68.62 36.56
N VAL A 20 12.88 -67.37 36.93
CA VAL A 20 13.14 -66.16 36.11
C VAL A 20 13.71 -65.01 36.96
N PRO A 21 14.52 -64.09 36.38
CA PRO A 21 15.53 -63.36 37.13
C PRO A 21 15.06 -62.05 37.80
N LYS A 22 15.79 -61.63 38.84
CA LYS A 22 15.51 -60.51 39.75
C LYS A 22 15.50 -59.09 39.12
N PHE A 23 15.65 -58.94 37.80
CA PHE A 23 15.87 -57.63 37.17
C PHE A 23 14.61 -56.80 36.91
N ARG A 24 13.42 -57.41 36.85
CA ARG A 24 12.14 -56.67 36.64
C ARG A 24 11.57 -56.05 37.91
N ALA A 25 11.95 -56.52 39.10
CA ALA A 25 11.43 -55.99 40.37
C ALA A 25 12.07 -54.65 40.78
N LEU A 26 13.35 -54.41 40.41
CA LEU A 26 14.07 -53.18 40.73
C LEU A 26 13.60 -51.98 39.88
N LEU A 27 13.22 -52.23 38.63
CA LEU A 27 12.80 -51.18 37.69
C LEU A 27 11.38 -50.66 38.00
N LEU A 28 10.52 -51.49 38.61
CA LEU A 28 9.18 -51.07 39.01
C LEU A 28 9.18 -50.20 40.29
N THR A 29 10.08 -50.46 41.24
CA THR A 29 10.18 -49.68 42.49
C THR A 29 10.84 -48.32 42.29
N VAL A 30 11.83 -48.21 41.40
CA VAL A 30 12.42 -46.90 41.03
C VAL A 30 11.39 -46.03 40.30
N PHE A 31 10.56 -46.61 39.43
CA PHE A 31 9.51 -45.86 38.74
C PHE A 31 8.40 -45.39 39.68
N LEU A 32 8.03 -46.20 40.68
CA LEU A 32 7.01 -45.84 41.68
C LEU A 32 7.51 -44.80 42.69
N SER A 33 8.82 -44.74 42.96
CA SER A 33 9.42 -43.72 43.84
C SER A 33 9.63 -42.35 43.16
N PHE A 34 9.53 -42.25 41.83
CA PHE A 34 9.70 -40.98 41.10
C PHE A 34 8.38 -40.19 40.93
N CYS A 35 7.23 -40.80 41.24
CA CYS A 35 5.92 -40.13 41.14
C CYS A 35 5.48 -39.36 42.41
N ILE A 36 6.31 -39.30 43.46
CA ILE A 36 5.96 -38.67 44.75
C ILE A 36 6.94 -37.53 45.09
N SER A 37 6.98 -36.45 44.28
CA SER A 37 7.49 -35.12 44.66
C SER A 37 7.24 -34.02 43.61
N THR A 38 5.99 -33.88 43.13
CA THR A 38 5.55 -32.65 42.43
C THR A 38 4.08 -32.34 42.72
N GLN A 39 3.72 -32.29 44.00
CA GLN A 39 2.62 -31.40 44.40
C GLN A 39 3.19 -29.98 44.44
N ALA A 40 3.12 -29.29 43.31
CA ALA A 40 3.16 -27.84 43.31
C ALA A 40 1.89 -27.38 44.02
N ILE A 41 2.02 -27.06 45.31
CA ILE A 41 0.96 -26.38 46.07
C ILE A 41 0.89 -24.97 45.48
N ALA A 42 0.06 -24.81 44.46
CA ALA A 42 -0.34 -23.50 43.98
C ALA A 42 -1.24 -22.90 45.06
N ASP A 43 -0.68 -22.02 45.90
CA ASP A 43 -1.46 -21.20 46.81
C ASP A 43 -2.42 -20.36 45.96
N GLU A 44 -3.69 -20.76 45.98
CA GLU A 44 -4.76 -20.22 45.14
C GLU A 44 -5.39 -19.01 45.85
N ILE A 45 -4.95 -17.80 45.46
CA ILE A 45 -5.22 -16.57 46.21
C ILE A 45 -6.36 -15.77 45.58
N THR A 46 -7.29 -15.26 46.41
CA THR A 46 -8.25 -14.24 45.98
C THR A 46 -7.76 -12.84 46.37
N LEU A 47 -7.61 -11.95 45.39
CA LEU A 47 -7.15 -10.58 45.60
C LEU A 47 -8.34 -9.62 45.63
N ASN A 48 -8.77 -9.23 46.83
CA ASN A 48 -9.87 -8.28 47.03
C ASN A 48 -9.40 -7.08 47.86
N LEU A 49 -9.20 -5.94 47.18
CA LEU A 49 -8.73 -4.69 47.76
C LEU A 49 -9.69 -3.56 47.35
N LYS A 50 -10.16 -2.77 48.31
CA LYS A 50 -11.05 -1.62 48.08
C LYS A 50 -10.40 -0.36 48.63
N ASP A 51 -10.19 0.63 47.77
CA ASP A 51 -9.58 1.94 48.09
C ASP A 51 -8.25 1.86 48.88
N ALA A 52 -7.47 0.80 48.65
CA ALA A 52 -6.23 0.53 49.39
C ALA A 52 -5.07 1.41 48.88
N ASP A 53 -4.13 1.77 49.75
CA ASP A 53 -2.88 2.40 49.31
C ASP A 53 -2.08 1.41 48.44
N ILE A 54 -1.56 1.89 47.30
CA ILE A 54 -0.66 1.13 46.42
C ILE A 54 0.52 0.49 47.19
N ARG A 55 1.00 1.12 48.27
CA ARG A 55 2.04 0.59 49.18
C ARG A 55 1.60 -0.70 49.88
N ALA A 56 0.33 -0.78 50.29
CA ALA A 56 -0.22 -1.99 50.89
C ALA A 56 -0.25 -3.14 49.87
N LEU A 57 -0.74 -2.88 48.64
CA LEU A 57 -0.72 -3.84 47.54
C LEU A 57 0.71 -4.35 47.25
N ILE A 58 1.69 -3.45 47.15
CA ILE A 58 3.10 -3.81 46.93
C ILE A 58 3.61 -4.72 48.05
N SER A 59 3.29 -4.42 49.32
CA SER A 59 3.71 -5.26 50.46
C SER A 59 3.06 -6.65 50.44
N THR A 60 1.81 -6.75 50.00
CA THR A 60 1.08 -8.02 49.85
C THR A 60 1.68 -8.86 48.73
N VAL A 61 1.92 -8.27 47.55
CA VAL A 61 2.56 -8.94 46.41
C VAL A 61 4.00 -9.35 46.76
N SER A 62 4.75 -8.55 47.52
CA SER A 62 6.10 -8.89 47.99
C SER A 62 6.10 -10.16 48.85
N LYS A 63 5.17 -10.28 49.80
CA LYS A 63 5.03 -11.48 50.65
C LYS A 63 4.70 -12.74 49.85
N PHE A 64 3.79 -12.65 48.89
CA PHE A 64 3.35 -13.81 48.09
C PHE A 64 4.33 -14.21 46.97
N THR A 65 5.00 -13.24 46.34
CA THR A 65 5.94 -13.51 45.24
C THR A 65 7.39 -13.68 45.69
N GLY A 66 7.71 -13.40 46.94
CA GLY A 66 9.08 -13.39 47.47
C GLY A 66 10.00 -12.31 46.87
N LYS A 67 9.44 -11.37 46.10
CA LYS A 67 10.20 -10.34 45.37
C LYS A 67 10.43 -9.10 46.25
N ASN A 68 11.66 -8.58 46.19
CA ASN A 68 12.05 -7.34 46.86
C ASN A 68 11.72 -6.13 45.98
N PHE A 69 10.96 -5.17 46.52
CA PHE A 69 10.57 -3.94 45.82
C PHE A 69 11.19 -2.69 46.45
N ILE A 70 11.63 -1.75 45.62
CA ILE A 70 12.06 -0.40 46.02
C ILE A 70 11.05 0.58 45.44
N ILE A 71 10.48 1.45 46.28
CA ILE A 71 9.37 2.35 45.91
C ILE A 71 9.89 3.79 45.86
N ASP A 72 9.74 4.47 44.71
CA ASP A 72 10.00 5.91 44.61
C ASP A 72 8.99 6.71 45.49
N PRO A 73 9.42 7.70 46.29
CA PRO A 73 8.53 8.55 47.10
C PRO A 73 7.37 9.21 46.34
N ARG A 74 7.51 9.38 45.01
CA ARG A 74 6.50 9.93 44.10
C ARG A 74 5.33 8.97 43.86
N VAL A 75 5.50 7.67 44.13
CA VAL A 75 4.45 6.65 43.95
C VAL A 75 3.41 6.79 45.07
N LYS A 76 2.27 7.37 44.70
CA LYS A 76 1.07 7.55 45.52
C LYS A 76 -0.16 7.34 44.66
N ALA A 77 -0.95 6.32 44.97
CA ALA A 77 -2.25 6.06 44.36
C ALA A 77 -3.09 5.21 45.30
N LYS A 78 -4.41 5.29 45.12
CA LYS A 78 -5.36 4.35 45.71
C LYS A 78 -5.78 3.33 44.66
N VAL A 79 -5.71 2.05 44.99
CA VAL A 79 -6.00 0.93 44.11
C VAL A 79 -7.25 0.19 44.59
N THR A 80 -8.09 -0.22 43.64
CA THR A 80 -9.20 -1.13 43.89
C THR A 80 -9.06 -2.29 42.93
N VAL A 81 -8.95 -3.51 43.46
CA VAL A 81 -8.77 -4.74 42.69
C VAL A 81 -9.79 -5.75 43.19
N ILE A 82 -10.57 -6.31 42.27
CA ILE A 82 -11.65 -7.25 42.55
C ILE A 82 -11.39 -8.50 41.70
N SER A 83 -10.89 -9.56 42.33
CA SER A 83 -10.70 -10.86 41.67
C SER A 83 -11.84 -11.81 42.00
N ALA A 84 -12.50 -12.32 40.95
CA ALA A 84 -13.60 -13.28 41.07
C ALA A 84 -13.13 -14.73 41.28
N ASN A 85 -11.94 -15.05 40.78
CA ASN A 85 -11.35 -16.39 40.82
C ASN A 85 -10.08 -16.41 41.67
N THR A 86 -9.66 -17.60 42.08
CA THR A 86 -8.33 -17.85 42.64
C THR A 86 -7.24 -17.65 41.58
N LEU A 87 -6.13 -17.04 41.98
CA LEU A 87 -5.00 -16.69 41.13
C LEU A 87 -3.73 -17.37 41.64
N THR A 88 -2.88 -17.82 40.72
CA THR A 88 -1.52 -18.29 41.03
C THR A 88 -0.60 -17.12 41.37
N PRO A 89 0.54 -17.32 42.07
CA PRO A 89 1.50 -16.24 42.37
C PRO A 89 2.01 -15.49 41.13
N GLU A 90 2.08 -16.16 39.99
CA GLU A 90 2.45 -15.58 38.69
C GLU A 90 1.34 -14.67 38.15
N ALA A 91 0.09 -15.14 38.14
CA ALA A 91 -1.07 -14.35 37.72
C ALA A 91 -1.34 -13.15 38.66
N VAL A 92 -1.08 -13.29 39.96
CA VAL A 92 -1.10 -12.16 40.92
C VAL A 92 -0.05 -11.12 40.56
N TYR A 93 1.13 -11.53 40.10
CA TYR A 93 2.18 -10.62 39.65
C TYR A 93 1.82 -9.92 38.33
N GLU A 94 1.17 -10.60 37.38
CA GLU A 94 0.66 -9.98 36.15
C GLU A 94 -0.42 -8.93 36.47
N VAL A 95 -1.45 -9.29 37.26
CA VAL A 95 -2.50 -8.34 37.70
C VAL A 95 -1.90 -7.13 38.42
N PHE A 96 -0.85 -7.34 39.23
CA PHE A 96 -0.13 -6.25 39.89
C PHE A 96 0.55 -5.30 38.88
N LEU A 97 1.19 -5.81 37.83
CA LEU A 97 1.77 -4.98 36.77
C LEU A 97 0.69 -4.15 36.05
N SER A 98 -0.43 -4.76 35.68
CA SER A 98 -1.54 -4.05 35.04
C SER A 98 -2.14 -2.96 35.94
N VAL A 99 -2.22 -3.19 37.26
CA VAL A 99 -2.68 -2.17 38.23
C VAL A 99 -1.68 -1.01 38.34
N LEU A 100 -0.36 -1.26 38.34
CA LEU A 100 0.64 -0.19 38.29
C LEU A 100 0.48 0.66 37.01
N GLN A 101 0.28 0.00 35.87
CA GLN A 101 0.12 0.63 34.55
C GLN A 101 -1.10 1.55 34.48
N VAL A 102 -2.25 1.14 35.02
CA VAL A 102 -3.47 1.97 35.10
C VAL A 102 -3.23 3.29 35.84
N HIS A 103 -2.29 3.32 36.79
CA HIS A 103 -1.91 4.52 37.54
C HIS A 103 -0.63 5.22 37.02
N GLY A 104 -0.07 4.81 35.88
CA GLY A 104 1.12 5.44 35.28
C GLY A 104 2.45 5.13 35.97
N TYR A 105 2.54 3.97 36.65
CA TYR A 105 3.76 3.48 37.30
C TYR A 105 4.28 2.23 36.57
N ALA A 106 5.61 2.06 36.57
CA ALA A 106 6.26 0.91 35.97
C ALA A 106 7.19 0.22 36.98
N ALA A 107 7.24 -1.10 36.92
CA ALA A 107 8.14 -1.94 37.71
C ALA A 107 9.36 -2.33 36.86
N VAL A 108 10.53 -1.75 37.16
CA VAL A 108 11.78 -1.97 36.43
C VAL A 108 12.67 -2.95 37.21
N PRO A 109 12.91 -4.18 36.72
CA PRO A 109 13.80 -5.13 37.38
C PRO A 109 15.25 -4.62 37.33
N THR A 110 15.92 -4.53 38.47
CA THR A 110 17.31 -4.07 38.61
C THR A 110 18.09 -5.06 39.48
N GLY A 111 18.66 -6.10 38.87
CA GLY A 111 19.37 -7.16 39.61
C GLY A 111 18.40 -7.96 40.50
N SER A 112 18.66 -7.99 41.80
CA SER A 112 17.86 -8.71 42.80
C SER A 112 16.66 -7.93 43.36
N VAL A 113 16.43 -6.68 42.90
CA VAL A 113 15.36 -5.80 43.37
C VAL A 113 14.58 -5.20 42.21
N ILE A 114 13.29 -4.96 42.41
CA ILE A 114 12.40 -4.36 41.41
C ILE A 114 12.08 -2.92 41.85
N LYS A 115 12.43 -1.94 41.02
CA LYS A 115 12.19 -0.52 41.30
C LYS A 115 10.84 -0.11 40.73
N ILE A 116 9.96 0.42 41.56
CA ILE A 116 8.67 0.97 41.15
C ILE A 116 8.84 2.48 41.01
N VAL A 117 8.74 2.95 39.78
CA VAL A 117 9.00 4.35 39.38
C VAL A 117 7.85 4.89 38.53
N PRO A 118 7.66 6.22 38.45
CA PRO A 118 6.81 6.83 37.44
C PRO A 118 7.26 6.44 36.03
N GLU A 119 6.31 6.12 35.14
CA GLU A 119 6.59 5.58 33.80
C GLU A 119 7.50 6.51 32.95
N VAL A 120 7.40 7.83 33.15
CA VAL A 120 8.28 8.84 32.53
C VAL A 120 9.77 8.60 32.81
N ASN A 121 10.12 8.08 33.99
CA ASN A 121 11.50 7.75 34.36
C ASN A 121 11.91 6.37 33.85
N ALA A 122 10.95 5.44 33.69
CA ALA A 122 11.22 4.09 33.17
C ALA A 122 11.79 4.11 31.74
N LYS A 123 11.41 5.10 30.93
CA LYS A 123 11.93 5.30 29.56
C LYS A 123 13.43 5.55 29.48
N GLN A 124 14.04 6.06 30.56
CA GLN A 124 15.49 6.31 30.65
C GLN A 124 16.26 5.13 31.24
N GLY A 125 15.56 4.11 31.73
CA GLY A 125 16.17 2.86 32.18
C GLY A 125 16.63 1.98 31.00
N PRO A 126 17.42 0.93 31.29
CA PRO A 126 17.78 -0.07 30.28
C PRO A 126 16.54 -0.89 29.88
N LEU A 127 15.79 -0.40 28.90
CA LEU A 127 14.68 -1.13 28.28
C LEU A 127 15.23 -2.33 27.50
N PRO A 128 14.72 -3.56 27.72
CA PRO A 128 15.14 -4.71 26.93
C PRO A 128 14.70 -4.53 25.47
N THR A 129 15.67 -4.50 24.55
CA THR A 129 15.39 -4.49 23.12
C THR A 129 14.86 -5.86 22.69
N SER A 130 13.77 -5.91 21.92
CA SER A 130 13.12 -7.14 21.42
C SER A 130 14.01 -8.04 20.53
N SER A 131 15.27 -7.67 20.28
CA SER A 131 16.25 -8.53 19.60
C SER A 131 16.68 -9.73 20.45
N THR A 132 16.50 -9.67 21.77
CA THR A 132 16.67 -10.83 22.65
C THR A 132 15.47 -11.76 22.49
N LYS A 133 15.68 -13.05 22.20
CA LYS A 133 14.61 -14.04 21.97
C LYS A 133 13.91 -14.47 23.27
N GLY A 134 13.29 -13.54 23.99
CA GLY A 134 12.43 -13.78 25.14
C GLY A 134 10.94 -13.80 24.77
N LYS A 135 10.14 -14.54 25.53
CA LYS A 135 8.68 -14.31 25.59
C LYS A 135 8.44 -13.16 26.55
N TYR A 136 8.22 -11.96 26.01
CA TYR A 136 7.82 -10.78 26.78
C TYR A 136 6.35 -10.89 27.20
N ALA A 137 6.06 -10.53 28.44
CA ALA A 137 4.68 -10.36 28.92
C ALA A 137 4.02 -9.18 28.19
N ASP A 138 2.69 -9.21 28.00
CA ASP A 138 2.02 -8.19 27.16
C ASP A 138 2.14 -6.76 27.72
N ASP A 139 2.29 -6.61 29.03
CA ASP A 139 2.42 -5.33 29.74
C ASP A 139 3.87 -4.81 29.81
N GLU A 140 4.87 -5.58 29.34
CA GLU A 140 6.28 -5.19 29.42
C GLU A 140 6.63 -4.12 28.36
N LEU A 141 7.25 -3.01 28.79
CA LEU A 141 7.76 -1.97 27.90
C LEU A 141 9.01 -2.45 27.17
N ILE A 142 8.94 -2.56 25.85
CA ILE A 142 10.05 -3.00 25.01
C ILE A 142 10.28 -2.03 23.86
N THR A 143 11.54 -1.91 23.41
CA THR A 143 11.85 -1.24 22.15
C THR A 143 12.03 -2.25 21.04
N LYS A 144 11.30 -2.07 19.93
CA LYS A 144 11.36 -2.89 18.73
C LYS A 144 11.70 -2.05 17.51
N ILE A 145 12.63 -2.58 16.72
CA ILE A 145 13.12 -2.01 15.47
C ILE A 145 12.55 -2.86 14.34
N ILE A 146 11.83 -2.25 13.40
CA ILE A 146 11.12 -2.92 12.31
C ILE A 146 11.55 -2.28 10.99
N ARG A 147 12.17 -3.05 10.10
CA ARG A 147 12.39 -2.61 8.71
C ARG A 147 11.11 -2.79 7.91
N LEU A 148 10.81 -1.82 7.04
CA LEU A 148 9.70 -1.87 6.09
C LEU A 148 10.25 -2.06 4.69
N ASP A 149 9.54 -2.83 3.86
CA ASP A 149 10.06 -3.27 2.56
C ASP A 149 9.45 -2.48 1.38
N HIS A 150 8.18 -2.09 1.47
CA HIS A 150 7.45 -1.43 0.38
C HIS A 150 7.07 0.02 0.75
N VAL A 151 6.52 0.23 1.94
CA VAL A 151 6.01 1.54 2.37
C VAL A 151 7.10 2.34 3.11
N PRO A 152 7.30 3.64 2.79
CA PRO A 152 8.25 4.47 3.51
C PRO A 152 7.80 4.77 4.96
N ALA A 153 8.69 4.53 5.92
CA ALA A 153 8.43 4.64 7.36
C ALA A 153 7.87 5.99 7.78
N SER A 154 8.29 7.08 7.13
CA SER A 154 7.80 8.44 7.38
C SER A 154 6.31 8.62 7.12
N GLN A 155 5.71 7.85 6.19
CA GLN A 155 4.28 7.90 5.89
C GLN A 155 3.45 7.12 6.93
N LEU A 156 4.01 6.07 7.54
CA LEU A 156 3.31 5.30 8.58
C LEU A 156 3.25 6.03 9.93
N VAL A 157 4.25 6.84 10.27
CA VAL A 157 4.28 7.59 11.55
C VAL A 157 2.99 8.35 11.86
N PRO A 158 2.43 9.22 10.98
CA PRO A 158 1.18 9.93 11.29
C PRO A 158 -0.05 9.01 11.38
N ILE A 159 -0.04 7.86 10.70
CA ILE A 159 -1.14 6.87 10.71
C ILE A 159 -1.13 6.05 12.01
N LEU A 160 0.06 5.69 12.49
CA LEU A 160 0.25 4.85 13.67
C LEU A 160 0.30 5.66 14.97
N ARG A 161 0.67 6.95 14.95
CA ARG A 161 0.78 7.80 16.15
C ARG A 161 -0.51 7.87 17.01
N PRO A 162 -1.74 7.91 16.47
CA PRO A 162 -2.96 7.82 17.28
C PRO A 162 -3.17 6.47 17.99
N LEU A 163 -2.46 5.41 17.58
CA LEU A 163 -2.54 4.07 18.15
C LEU A 163 -1.41 3.79 19.17
N VAL A 164 -0.45 4.70 19.28
CA VAL A 164 0.63 4.68 20.29
C VAL A 164 0.19 5.62 21.42
N PRO A 165 0.19 5.18 22.69
CA PRO A 165 -0.21 6.02 23.80
C PRO A 165 0.84 7.12 24.04
N GLN A 166 0.53 8.18 24.80
CA GLN A 166 1.46 9.31 24.99
C GLN A 166 2.82 8.93 25.60
N GLN A 167 2.88 7.77 26.25
CA GLN A 167 4.10 7.22 26.83
C GLN A 167 4.97 6.51 25.78
N GLY A 168 4.39 5.97 24.72
CA GLY A 168 5.13 5.30 23.66
C GLY A 168 5.97 6.27 22.82
N HIS A 169 7.06 5.76 22.24
CA HIS A 169 7.88 6.48 21.28
C HIS A 169 7.76 5.86 19.89
N LEU A 170 7.55 6.70 18.88
CA LEU A 170 7.41 6.27 17.49
C LEU A 170 8.21 7.21 16.59
N ALA A 171 9.31 6.69 16.03
CA ALA A 171 10.22 7.39 15.15
C ALA A 171 10.55 6.58 13.90
N ALA A 172 10.61 7.24 12.75
CA ALA A 172 11.10 6.66 11.50
C ALA A 172 12.56 7.07 11.28
N TYR A 173 13.42 6.10 11.02
CA TYR A 173 14.77 6.31 10.54
C TYR A 173 14.80 6.07 9.01
N ASN A 174 14.68 7.16 8.28
CA ASN A 174 14.51 7.15 6.82
C ASN A 174 15.65 6.44 6.05
N PRO A 175 16.95 6.59 6.39
CA PRO A 175 18.04 6.02 5.59
C PRO A 175 18.00 4.49 5.42
N THR A 176 17.46 3.74 6.39
CA THR A 176 17.29 2.27 6.29
C THR A 176 15.83 1.85 6.26
N ASN A 177 14.92 2.78 5.93
CA ASN A 177 13.46 2.59 5.96
C ASN A 177 12.95 1.84 7.21
N THR A 178 13.41 2.26 8.39
CA THR A 178 13.21 1.52 9.63
C THR A 178 12.34 2.30 10.61
N LEU A 179 11.35 1.63 11.19
CA LEU A 179 10.47 2.16 12.23
C LEU A 179 10.94 1.69 13.60
N ILE A 180 11.22 2.63 14.50
CA ILE A 180 11.58 2.39 15.90
C ILE A 180 10.32 2.65 16.74
N ILE A 181 9.86 1.61 17.44
CA ILE A 181 8.68 1.64 18.30
C ILE A 181 9.12 1.28 19.72
N THR A 182 8.79 2.11 20.71
CA THR A 182 8.93 1.80 22.14
C THR A 182 7.55 1.88 22.76
N ASP A 183 7.02 0.76 23.22
CA ASP A 183 5.65 0.63 23.76
C ASP A 183 5.53 -0.74 24.48
N HIS A 184 4.36 -1.04 25.03
CA HIS A 184 4.06 -2.35 25.62
C HIS A 184 4.06 -3.45 24.55
N ALA A 185 4.54 -4.64 24.91
CA ALA A 185 4.64 -5.78 24.00
C ALA A 185 3.29 -6.15 23.34
N GLY A 186 2.18 -6.02 24.08
CA GLY A 186 0.82 -6.23 23.59
C GLY A 186 0.42 -5.24 22.48
N ASN A 187 0.72 -3.94 22.65
CA ASN A 187 0.43 -2.96 21.60
C ASN A 187 1.38 -3.12 20.40
N ILE A 188 2.65 -3.49 20.63
CA ILE A 188 3.58 -3.80 19.53
C ILE A 188 3.09 -5.01 18.71
N LYS A 189 2.52 -6.05 19.35
CA LYS A 189 1.85 -7.16 18.63
C LYS A 189 0.68 -6.69 17.77
N ARG A 190 -0.12 -5.72 18.24
CA ARG A 190 -1.20 -5.09 17.47
C ARG A 190 -0.66 -4.25 16.30
N LEU A 191 0.31 -3.38 16.55
CA LEU A 191 0.95 -2.53 15.53
C LEU A 191 1.61 -3.36 14.44
N MET A 192 2.31 -4.46 14.77
CA MET A 192 2.89 -5.38 13.78
C MET A 192 1.82 -5.97 12.83
N LYS A 193 0.64 -6.33 13.33
CA LYS A 193 -0.47 -6.83 12.48
C LYS A 193 -0.98 -5.76 11.52
N ILE A 194 -1.05 -4.50 11.97
CA ILE A 194 -1.48 -3.36 11.15
C ILE A 194 -0.42 -3.06 10.09
N ILE A 195 0.85 -2.98 10.48
CA ILE A 195 1.99 -2.76 9.58
C ILE A 195 2.03 -3.85 8.51
N ALA A 196 1.92 -5.13 8.86
CA ALA A 196 1.90 -6.23 7.88
C ALA A 196 0.68 -6.22 6.94
N GLY A 197 -0.41 -5.55 7.32
CA GLY A 197 -1.58 -5.33 6.46
C GLY A 197 -1.41 -4.18 5.45
N VAL A 198 -0.55 -3.21 5.77
CA VAL A 198 -0.29 -1.98 5.00
C VAL A 198 0.99 -2.06 4.18
N ASP A 199 2.06 -2.66 4.70
CA ASP A 199 3.36 -2.87 4.02
C ASP A 199 3.30 -4.06 3.05
N ARG A 200 2.31 -4.01 2.15
CA ARG A 200 2.15 -4.92 1.03
C ARG A 200 2.88 -4.36 -0.20
N PRO A 201 3.36 -5.20 -1.12
CA PRO A 201 3.87 -4.71 -2.39
C PRO A 201 2.79 -3.91 -3.12
N ASP A 202 3.14 -2.70 -3.53
CA ASP A 202 2.36 -1.98 -4.53
C ASP A 202 2.25 -2.88 -5.78
N SER A 203 1.03 -3.08 -6.27
CA SER A 203 0.73 -3.97 -7.38
C SER A 203 1.11 -3.37 -8.75
N ASP A 204 2.27 -2.72 -8.82
CA ASP A 204 2.87 -2.09 -10.00
C ASP A 204 3.44 -3.17 -10.95
N GLU A 205 2.58 -4.08 -11.41
CA GLU A 205 2.91 -5.01 -12.49
C GLU A 205 3.14 -4.24 -13.80
N LEU A 206 4.18 -4.63 -14.53
CA LEU A 206 4.46 -4.13 -15.88
C LEU A 206 3.59 -4.89 -16.90
N GLU A 207 2.90 -4.14 -17.75
CA GLU A 207 2.14 -4.66 -18.88
C GLU A 207 2.64 -4.03 -20.19
N ILE A 208 2.78 -4.85 -21.24
CA ILE A 208 3.19 -4.43 -22.58
C ILE A 208 1.96 -4.53 -23.50
N ILE A 209 1.54 -3.41 -24.07
CA ILE A 209 0.39 -3.32 -24.97
C ILE A 209 0.89 -2.93 -26.37
N PRO A 210 0.96 -3.86 -27.34
CA PRO A 210 1.33 -3.55 -28.72
C PRO A 210 0.19 -2.82 -29.45
N LEU A 211 0.53 -1.82 -30.25
CA LEU A 211 -0.41 -1.04 -31.07
C LEU A 211 -0.37 -1.48 -32.54
N LYS A 212 -1.51 -1.34 -33.23
CA LYS A 212 -1.66 -1.75 -34.64
C LYS A 212 -1.71 -0.58 -35.62
N HIS A 213 -2.29 0.55 -35.22
CA HIS A 213 -2.64 1.66 -36.10
C HIS A 213 -2.06 3.00 -35.62
N ALA A 214 -2.08 3.26 -34.31
CA ALA A 214 -1.58 4.49 -33.71
C ALA A 214 -0.08 4.41 -33.34
N SER A 215 0.58 5.57 -33.24
CA SER A 215 1.97 5.67 -32.75
C SER A 215 2.04 5.66 -31.22
N ALA A 216 2.92 4.83 -30.66
CA ALA A 216 3.13 4.73 -29.21
C ALA A 216 3.55 6.07 -28.57
N SER A 217 4.50 6.80 -29.17
CA SER A 217 4.93 8.11 -28.66
C SER A 217 3.80 9.15 -28.61
N GLU A 218 2.87 9.15 -29.57
CA GLU A 218 1.74 10.08 -29.62
C GLU A 218 0.65 9.72 -28.60
N LEU A 219 0.26 8.44 -28.54
CA LEU A 219 -0.71 7.97 -27.56
C LEU A 219 -0.21 8.19 -26.12
N VAL A 220 1.07 7.94 -25.82
CA VAL A 220 1.62 8.18 -24.47
C VAL A 220 1.58 9.67 -24.10
N ARG A 221 1.77 10.60 -25.06
CA ARG A 221 1.59 12.04 -24.80
C ARG A 221 0.13 12.38 -24.48
N ILE A 222 -0.82 11.85 -25.25
CA ILE A 222 -2.26 12.06 -25.04
C ILE A 222 -2.67 11.48 -23.68
N LEU A 223 -2.32 10.22 -23.40
CA LEU A 223 -2.64 9.55 -22.13
C LEU A 223 -2.00 10.24 -20.93
N ASN A 224 -0.75 10.73 -21.04
CA ASN A 224 -0.13 11.53 -19.99
C ASN A 224 -0.86 12.87 -19.76
N SER A 225 -1.35 13.53 -20.81
CA SER A 225 -2.15 14.76 -20.67
C SER A 225 -3.50 14.50 -19.98
N LEU A 226 -4.15 13.37 -20.29
CA LEU A 226 -5.39 12.93 -19.64
C LEU A 226 -5.16 12.54 -18.17
N ASN A 227 -4.04 11.89 -17.87
CA ASN A 227 -3.66 11.47 -16.51
C ASN A 227 -3.24 12.68 -15.65
N ALA A 228 -2.53 13.65 -16.23
CA ALA A 228 -2.12 14.88 -15.56
C ALA A 228 -3.29 15.82 -15.21
N GLY A 229 -4.45 15.67 -15.85
CA GLY A 229 -5.70 16.33 -15.45
C GLY A 229 -6.32 15.79 -14.16
N GLY A 230 -5.84 14.64 -13.65
CA GLY A 230 -6.23 14.08 -12.37
C GLY A 230 -5.66 14.87 -11.19
N SER A 231 -6.49 15.15 -10.17
CA SER A 231 -6.12 15.97 -9.02
C SER A 231 -4.88 15.44 -8.28
N VAL A 232 -3.90 16.33 -8.09
CA VAL A 232 -2.50 16.09 -7.63
C VAL A 232 -2.32 15.32 -6.30
N LYS A 233 -3.40 15.07 -5.54
CA LYS A 233 -3.35 14.49 -4.20
C LYS A 233 -3.17 12.96 -4.14
N ASP A 234 -3.55 12.20 -5.16
CA ASP A 234 -3.44 10.72 -5.14
C ASP A 234 -2.11 10.25 -5.79
N ALA A 235 -0.98 10.72 -5.23
CA ALA A 235 0.35 10.48 -5.78
C ALA A 235 0.78 9.00 -5.78
N SER A 236 0.15 8.16 -4.97
CA SER A 236 0.36 6.70 -4.88
C SER A 236 -0.35 5.89 -5.97
N LYS A 237 -1.23 6.48 -6.78
CA LYS A 237 -1.90 5.80 -7.91
C LYS A 237 -1.51 6.36 -9.28
N LYS A 238 -0.29 6.90 -9.38
CA LYS A 238 0.23 7.44 -10.64
C LYS A 238 0.70 6.32 -11.55
N ILE A 239 -0.17 5.95 -12.49
CA ILE A 239 0.18 5.12 -13.64
C ILE A 239 1.39 5.74 -14.35
N LYS A 240 2.45 4.95 -14.54
CA LYS A 240 3.61 5.35 -15.34
C LYS A 240 3.45 4.75 -16.73
N LEU A 241 3.62 5.58 -17.76
CA LEU A 241 3.46 5.24 -19.16
C LEU A 241 4.76 5.54 -19.90
N ALA A 242 5.29 4.56 -20.62
CA ALA A 242 6.43 4.74 -21.52
C ALA A 242 6.11 4.13 -22.89
N ALA A 243 6.63 4.73 -23.96
CA ALA A 243 6.54 4.21 -25.31
C ALA A 243 7.84 3.45 -25.65
N ASP A 244 7.72 2.25 -26.22
CA ASP A 244 8.77 1.64 -27.03
C ASP A 244 8.41 1.80 -28.52
N ASP A 245 8.96 2.84 -29.15
CA ASP A 245 8.71 3.14 -30.56
C ASP A 245 9.27 2.06 -31.50
N ARG A 246 10.28 1.28 -31.07
CA ARG A 246 10.88 0.20 -31.88
C ARG A 246 9.94 -1.00 -32.04
N THR A 247 9.06 -1.24 -31.07
CA THR A 247 8.02 -2.30 -31.14
C THR A 247 6.61 -1.72 -31.23
N ASN A 248 6.48 -0.40 -31.46
CA ASN A 248 5.24 0.37 -31.39
C ASN A 248 4.32 -0.08 -30.23
N SER A 249 4.89 -0.18 -29.03
CA SER A 249 4.23 -0.74 -27.85
C SER A 249 4.23 0.25 -26.70
N ILE A 250 3.16 0.25 -25.90
CA ILE A 250 3.05 1.03 -24.68
C ILE A 250 3.33 0.14 -23.47
N LEU A 251 4.29 0.57 -22.66
CA LEU A 251 4.64 0.02 -21.36
C LEU A 251 3.80 0.73 -20.29
N VAL A 252 2.99 -0.03 -19.57
CA VAL A 252 2.11 0.48 -18.51
C VAL A 252 2.50 -0.17 -17.18
N THR A 253 2.87 0.63 -16.18
CA THR A 253 3.02 0.15 -14.79
C THR A 253 2.00 0.83 -13.89
N GLY A 254 1.28 0.04 -13.12
CA GLY A 254 0.30 0.52 -12.15
C GLY A 254 -0.66 -0.58 -11.69
N ASP A 255 -1.56 -0.20 -10.78
CA ASP A 255 -2.57 -1.12 -10.25
C ASP A 255 -3.47 -1.73 -11.34
N ARG A 256 -4.06 -2.89 -11.03
CA ARG A 256 -4.87 -3.66 -11.98
C ARG A 256 -6.09 -2.91 -12.52
N ALA A 257 -6.74 -2.05 -11.72
CA ALA A 257 -7.92 -1.31 -12.17
C ALA A 257 -7.52 -0.17 -13.12
N SER A 258 -6.44 0.54 -12.78
CA SER A 258 -5.80 1.54 -13.62
C SER A 258 -5.33 0.98 -14.96
N ARG A 259 -4.65 -0.17 -14.98
CA ARG A 259 -4.23 -0.84 -16.23
C ARG A 259 -5.41 -1.21 -17.11
N LEU A 260 -6.49 -1.77 -16.56
CA LEU A 260 -7.70 -2.10 -17.33
C LEU A 260 -8.34 -0.85 -17.96
N ARG A 261 -8.41 0.28 -17.23
CA ARG A 261 -8.92 1.55 -17.75
C ARG A 261 -8.05 2.11 -18.88
N ILE A 262 -6.73 2.09 -18.72
CA ILE A 262 -5.80 2.52 -19.77
C ILE A 262 -5.86 1.60 -20.98
N ARG A 263 -5.92 0.27 -20.79
CA ARG A 263 -6.07 -0.70 -21.89
C ARG A 263 -7.33 -0.43 -22.71
N ALA A 264 -8.48 -0.23 -22.06
CA ALA A 264 -9.73 0.12 -22.74
C ALA A 264 -9.63 1.45 -23.51
N THR A 265 -8.92 2.45 -22.94
CA THR A 265 -8.68 3.73 -23.60
C THR A 265 -7.76 3.57 -24.82
N ILE A 266 -6.72 2.73 -24.72
CA ILE A 266 -5.82 2.40 -25.84
C ILE A 266 -6.59 1.68 -26.95
N THR A 267 -7.39 0.66 -26.65
CA THR A 267 -8.22 -0.05 -27.65
C THR A 267 -9.19 0.89 -28.38
N TYR A 268 -9.69 1.95 -27.70
CA TYR A 268 -10.56 2.94 -28.31
C TYR A 268 -9.81 3.97 -29.19
N LEU A 269 -8.54 4.24 -28.90
CA LEU A 269 -7.70 5.19 -29.64
C LEU A 269 -6.86 4.54 -30.75
N ASP A 270 -6.57 3.24 -30.65
CA ASP A 270 -5.89 2.43 -31.68
C ASP A 270 -6.89 1.92 -32.73
N THR A 271 -7.76 2.81 -33.21
CA THR A 271 -8.66 2.55 -34.34
C THR A 271 -7.94 2.84 -35.66
N PRO A 272 -8.25 2.11 -36.75
CA PRO A 272 -7.76 2.48 -38.07
C PRO A 272 -8.32 3.86 -38.44
N LEU A 273 -7.46 4.72 -38.97
CA LEU A 273 -7.89 5.98 -39.58
C LEU A 273 -8.72 5.64 -40.83
N GLU A 274 -10.03 5.93 -40.80
CA GLU A 274 -10.96 5.60 -41.88
C GLU A 274 -10.60 6.32 -43.20
N ASP A 275 -9.93 7.47 -43.10
CA ASP A 275 -9.27 8.14 -44.22
C ASP A 275 -7.89 7.50 -44.47
N GLY A 276 -7.85 6.47 -45.33
CA GLY A 276 -6.61 5.76 -45.74
C GLY A 276 -5.58 6.59 -46.51
N SER A 277 -5.83 7.89 -46.66
CA SER A 277 -4.85 8.92 -46.96
C SER A 277 -4.68 9.78 -45.71
N GLY A 278 -3.45 9.92 -45.20
CA GLY A 278 -3.16 10.91 -44.16
C GLY A 278 -3.43 12.34 -44.64
N ASN A 279 -2.89 13.34 -43.94
CA ASN A 279 -3.11 14.75 -44.26
C ASN A 279 -2.73 15.16 -45.70
N THR A 280 -2.09 14.30 -46.50
CA THR A 280 -1.82 14.51 -47.94
C THR A 280 -2.89 13.88 -48.83
N HIS A 281 -3.48 14.67 -49.72
CA HIS A 281 -4.37 14.22 -50.79
C HIS A 281 -3.85 14.68 -52.16
N VAL A 282 -4.03 13.84 -53.20
CA VAL A 282 -3.72 14.18 -54.60
C VAL A 282 -5.02 14.44 -55.37
N ILE A 283 -5.09 15.55 -56.11
CA ILE A 283 -6.25 15.95 -56.92
C ILE A 283 -5.78 16.24 -58.35
N TYR A 284 -6.19 15.40 -59.30
CA TYR A 284 -5.97 15.61 -60.73
C TYR A 284 -6.93 16.69 -61.28
N LEU A 285 -6.39 17.63 -62.07
CA LEU A 285 -7.14 18.73 -62.68
C LEU A 285 -7.49 18.44 -64.14
N LYS A 286 -8.65 18.90 -64.61
CA LYS A 286 -9.17 18.58 -65.96
C LYS A 286 -9.09 19.71 -66.97
N TYR A 287 -9.19 20.96 -66.54
CA TYR A 287 -9.31 22.14 -67.40
C TYR A 287 -8.34 23.26 -67.01
N ALA A 288 -8.00 23.37 -65.73
CA ALA A 288 -7.00 24.30 -65.22
C ALA A 288 -5.60 23.65 -65.14
N LYS A 289 -4.54 24.47 -65.34
CA LYS A 289 -3.15 24.06 -65.10
C LYS A 289 -2.80 24.13 -63.62
N ALA A 290 -2.15 23.10 -63.10
CA ALA A 290 -1.74 22.99 -61.69
C ALA A 290 -0.88 24.17 -61.22
N GLU A 291 0.14 24.56 -61.99
CA GLU A 291 1.06 25.67 -61.68
C GLU A 291 0.31 27.00 -61.41
N ASN A 292 -0.71 27.30 -62.21
CA ASN A 292 -1.51 28.51 -62.07
C ASN A 292 -2.43 28.43 -60.84
N LEU A 293 -3.03 27.26 -60.56
CA LEU A 293 -3.85 27.10 -59.35
C LEU A 293 -3.01 27.17 -58.07
N VAL A 294 -1.78 26.65 -58.05
CA VAL A 294 -0.90 26.79 -56.86
C VAL A 294 -0.63 28.27 -56.56
N LYS A 295 -0.27 29.09 -57.56
CA LYS A 295 -0.04 30.52 -57.38
C LYS A 295 -1.28 31.25 -56.82
N ILE A 296 -2.48 30.87 -57.27
CA ILE A 296 -3.75 31.44 -56.78
C ILE A 296 -4.06 30.96 -55.35
N LEU A 297 -3.94 29.66 -55.07
CA LEU A 297 -4.26 29.07 -53.77
C LEU A 297 -3.27 29.45 -52.67
N THR A 298 -1.97 29.60 -53.01
CA THR A 298 -0.95 30.16 -52.11
C THR A 298 -1.17 31.66 -51.89
N GLY A 299 -1.50 32.44 -52.93
CA GLY A 299 -1.91 33.83 -52.78
C GLY A 299 -3.12 34.01 -51.85
N LEU A 300 -4.13 33.14 -51.95
CA LEU A 300 -5.30 33.13 -51.06
C LEU A 300 -4.93 32.77 -49.61
N LYS A 301 -4.03 31.80 -49.42
CA LYS A 301 -3.48 31.44 -48.10
C LYS A 301 -2.78 32.64 -47.43
N ASP A 302 -1.95 33.36 -48.19
CA ASP A 302 -1.17 34.48 -47.67
C ASP A 302 -2.01 35.76 -47.49
N GLN A 303 -3.05 35.97 -48.30
CA GLN A 303 -4.04 37.03 -48.05
C GLN A 303 -4.84 36.77 -46.76
N GLY A 304 -5.23 35.51 -46.49
CA GLY A 304 -5.84 35.13 -45.22
C GLY A 304 -4.95 35.37 -43.99
N ALA A 305 -3.62 35.35 -44.17
CA ALA A 305 -2.67 35.63 -43.10
C ALA A 305 -2.56 37.13 -42.75
N LYS A 306 -2.68 38.04 -43.73
CA LYS A 306 -2.48 39.48 -43.53
C LYS A 306 -3.60 40.16 -42.72
N THR A 307 -4.82 39.63 -42.73
CA THR A 307 -5.96 40.22 -42.01
C THR A 307 -5.95 39.93 -40.50
N ALA A 308 -5.08 39.03 -40.01
CA ALA A 308 -5.09 38.56 -38.62
C ALA A 308 -4.01 39.18 -37.71
N VAL A 309 -3.06 39.97 -38.24
CA VAL A 309 -1.90 40.46 -37.47
C VAL A 309 -2.13 41.84 -36.82
N THR A 310 -3.14 42.60 -37.28
CA THR A 310 -3.47 43.94 -36.72
C THR A 310 -4.85 44.00 -36.07
N LYS A 311 -5.06 43.24 -34.98
CA LYS A 311 -5.74 43.72 -33.75
C LYS A 311 -5.75 42.70 -32.59
N SER A 312 -5.41 43.22 -31.41
CA SER A 312 -5.67 42.71 -30.05
C SER A 312 -5.08 41.37 -29.56
N LYS A 313 -4.14 41.51 -28.61
CA LYS A 313 -4.21 40.75 -27.35
C LYS A 313 -5.58 40.98 -26.68
N VAL A 314 -6.23 39.90 -26.25
CA VAL A 314 -7.11 39.73 -25.04
C VAL A 314 -8.13 38.61 -25.33
N ALA A 315 -8.08 37.55 -24.51
CA ALA A 315 -9.08 36.50 -24.23
C ALA A 315 -9.84 35.78 -25.39
N PRO A 316 -10.12 34.46 -25.25
CA PRO A 316 -10.75 33.68 -26.32
C PRO A 316 -12.28 33.85 -26.33
N ALA A 317 -12.80 34.57 -27.33
CA ALA A 317 -14.21 34.59 -27.67
C ALA A 317 -14.41 34.09 -29.12
N ARG A 318 -15.42 33.22 -29.29
CA ARG A 318 -15.78 32.49 -30.51
C ARG A 318 -15.99 33.42 -31.72
N ALA A 319 -15.02 33.48 -32.62
CA ALA A 319 -15.13 34.15 -33.92
C ALA A 319 -15.31 33.13 -35.05
N THR A 320 -16.56 32.86 -35.40
CA THR A 320 -16.92 32.22 -36.68
C THR A 320 -16.78 33.20 -37.84
N THR A 321 -16.51 32.65 -39.04
CA THR A 321 -16.54 33.34 -40.35
C THR A 321 -15.32 34.21 -40.66
N GLY A 322 -14.47 33.76 -41.61
CA GLY A 322 -13.48 34.65 -42.24
C GLY A 322 -12.21 34.04 -42.84
N SER A 323 -11.80 32.81 -42.46
CA SER A 323 -10.58 32.17 -43.01
C SER A 323 -10.86 30.73 -43.44
N VAL A 324 -11.09 30.53 -44.75
CA VAL A 324 -11.52 29.24 -45.33
C VAL A 324 -10.37 28.24 -45.44
N ILE A 325 -9.12 28.72 -45.45
CA ILE A 325 -7.89 27.94 -45.61
C ILE A 325 -7.04 28.11 -44.36
N SER A 326 -6.66 27.00 -43.71
CA SER A 326 -5.82 27.00 -42.51
C SER A 326 -4.35 27.29 -42.86
N ARG A 327 -3.62 27.94 -41.93
CA ARG A 327 -2.23 28.40 -42.12
C ARG A 327 -1.24 27.29 -42.52
N ASN A 328 -1.57 26.03 -42.20
CA ASN A 328 -0.67 24.88 -42.32
C ASN A 328 -0.91 24.03 -43.57
N ALA A 329 -1.69 24.51 -44.55
CA ALA A 329 -1.80 23.83 -45.85
C ALA A 329 -0.52 24.01 -46.68
N ILE A 330 0.15 22.91 -47.03
CA ILE A 330 1.19 22.85 -48.07
C ILE A 330 0.50 22.43 -49.37
N ILE A 331 0.72 23.19 -50.44
CA ILE A 331 0.12 22.93 -51.75
C ILE A 331 1.26 22.93 -52.78
N GLN A 332 1.43 21.82 -53.48
CA GLN A 332 2.42 21.65 -54.54
C GLN A 332 1.71 21.24 -55.84
N ALA A 333 2.23 21.69 -56.98
CA ALA A 333 1.81 21.25 -58.29
C ALA A 333 2.77 20.18 -58.78
N ASP A 334 2.21 19.12 -59.37
CA ASP A 334 2.93 18.29 -60.31
C ASP A 334 2.53 18.71 -61.73
N GLU A 335 3.52 19.07 -62.55
CA GLU A 335 3.32 19.46 -63.95
C GLU A 335 3.12 18.24 -64.85
N GLU A 336 3.79 17.11 -64.56
CA GLU A 336 3.77 15.91 -65.42
C GLU A 336 2.38 15.27 -65.45
N THR A 337 1.72 15.18 -64.30
CA THR A 337 0.35 14.61 -64.20
C THR A 337 -0.77 15.66 -64.12
N ASN A 338 -0.44 16.96 -64.21
CA ASN A 338 -1.36 18.09 -63.96
C ASN A 338 -2.19 17.92 -62.67
N ALA A 339 -1.50 17.62 -61.56
CA ALA A 339 -2.12 17.33 -60.28
C ALA A 339 -1.74 18.35 -59.20
N LEU A 340 -2.61 18.50 -58.21
CA LEU A 340 -2.34 19.23 -56.97
C LEU A 340 -2.14 18.25 -55.83
N ILE A 341 -0.97 18.30 -55.19
CA ILE A 341 -0.67 17.60 -53.95
C ILE A 341 -0.94 18.58 -52.81
N ILE A 342 -1.88 18.22 -51.93
CA ILE A 342 -2.37 19.08 -50.84
C ILE A 342 -2.13 18.36 -49.52
N THR A 343 -1.21 18.87 -48.70
CA THR A 343 -1.01 18.41 -47.32
C THR A 343 -1.62 19.42 -46.36
N ALA A 344 -2.76 19.09 -45.74
CA ALA A 344 -3.49 19.97 -44.83
C ALA A 344 -4.41 19.18 -43.87
N ASP A 345 -5.01 19.85 -42.88
CA ASP A 345 -6.01 19.22 -42.01
C ASP A 345 -7.25 18.76 -42.81
N PRO A 346 -7.92 17.64 -42.45
CA PRO A 346 -9.05 17.08 -43.21
C PRO A 346 -10.17 18.07 -43.52
N ASN A 347 -10.47 18.99 -42.60
CA ASN A 347 -11.46 20.06 -42.81
C ASN A 347 -10.99 21.09 -43.86
N THR A 348 -9.70 21.41 -43.88
CA THR A 348 -9.10 22.31 -44.87
C THR A 348 -9.07 21.67 -46.26
N ILE A 349 -8.80 20.36 -46.34
CA ILE A 349 -8.86 19.60 -47.62
C ILE A 349 -10.28 19.61 -48.19
N LYS A 350 -11.31 19.38 -47.36
CA LYS A 350 -12.72 19.44 -47.78
C LYS A 350 -13.07 20.82 -48.38
N ASN A 351 -12.61 21.90 -47.75
CA ASN A 351 -12.79 23.27 -48.26
C ASN A 351 -12.03 23.51 -49.57
N LEU A 352 -10.74 23.17 -49.63
CA LEU A 352 -9.92 23.34 -50.84
C LEU A 352 -10.48 22.56 -52.02
N LYS A 353 -10.97 21.33 -51.80
CA LYS A 353 -11.62 20.49 -52.83
C LYS A 353 -12.89 21.14 -53.39
N ALA A 354 -13.63 21.91 -52.60
CA ALA A 354 -14.78 22.69 -53.07
C ALA A 354 -14.35 23.89 -53.94
N VAL A 355 -13.33 24.64 -53.51
CA VAL A 355 -12.79 25.79 -54.27
C VAL A 355 -12.15 25.34 -55.59
N ILE A 356 -11.35 24.26 -55.59
CA ILE A 356 -10.72 23.71 -56.80
C ILE A 356 -11.77 23.30 -57.83
N ARG A 357 -12.89 22.68 -57.41
CA ARG A 357 -14.01 22.33 -58.30
C ARG A 357 -14.69 23.55 -58.95
N GLN A 358 -14.64 24.72 -58.32
CA GLN A 358 -15.19 25.96 -58.89
C GLN A 358 -14.20 26.66 -59.85
N LEU A 359 -12.90 26.44 -59.65
CA LEU A 359 -11.84 26.99 -60.51
C LEU A 359 -11.52 26.11 -61.74
N ASP A 360 -11.69 24.80 -61.60
CA ASP A 360 -11.44 23.80 -62.67
C ASP A 360 -12.66 23.67 -63.61
N ILE A 361 -12.92 24.74 -64.38
CA ILE A 361 -14.02 24.82 -65.36
C ILE A 361 -13.51 25.02 -66.79
N ARG A 362 -14.28 24.52 -67.77
CA ARG A 362 -14.01 24.71 -69.20
C ARG A 362 -14.20 26.19 -69.57
N ARG A 363 -13.15 26.82 -70.12
CA ARG A 363 -13.21 28.20 -70.63
C ARG A 363 -13.88 28.24 -72.02
N ALA A 364 -14.73 29.23 -72.25
CA ALA A 364 -15.19 29.57 -73.59
C ALA A 364 -14.09 30.31 -74.36
N GLN A 365 -13.92 30.00 -75.65
CA GLN A 365 -13.05 30.76 -76.54
C GLN A 365 -13.86 31.88 -77.19
N VAL A 366 -13.24 33.06 -77.32
CA VAL A 366 -13.79 34.21 -78.04
C VAL A 366 -12.98 34.37 -79.31
N LEU A 367 -13.64 34.32 -80.47
CA LEU A 367 -13.02 34.66 -81.74
C LEU A 367 -12.88 36.18 -81.82
N VAL A 368 -11.67 36.66 -82.08
CA VAL A 368 -11.41 38.08 -82.36
C VAL A 368 -11.16 38.17 -83.87
N GLU A 369 -12.17 38.65 -84.59
CA GLU A 369 -11.98 39.14 -85.96
C GLU A 369 -11.44 40.58 -85.88
N ALA A 370 -10.49 40.91 -86.75
CA ALA A 370 -9.76 42.18 -86.78
C ALA A 370 -9.65 42.68 -88.23
#